data_AF-A0A967GSL3-F1
#
_entry.id   AF-A0A967GSL3-F1
#
_cell.length_a   1.000
_cell.length_b   1.000
_cell.length_c   1.000
_cell.angle_alpha   90.00
_cell.angle_beta   90.00
_cell.angle_gamma   90.00
#
_symmetry.space_group_name_H-M   'P 1'
#
loop_
_entity.id
_entity.type
_entity.pdbx_description
1 polymer ?
#
loop_
_entity_poly.entity_id
_entity_poly.type
_entity_poly.pdbx_seq_one_letter_code
_entity_poly.pdbx_strand_id
1 'polypeptide(L)'
;LERNILTRFTQGPGNHDSVRWSPDGAWIGYSTDADGPWNIYRKPFPGPGAAQPVVTGPVPFKNLMDWSPDGQFVLYSAIGEGTNMDLWFAPADG
;
A
#
# COMPACT_ATOMS: atom_id res chain seq x y z
N LEU A 1 -21.89 -13.41 24.22
CA LEU A 1 -21.63 -13.81 22.82
C LEU A 1 -20.79 -12.72 22.19
N GLU A 2 -19.47 -12.93 22.12
CA GLU A 2 -18.60 -12.06 21.34
C GLU A 2 -18.98 -12.22 19.87
N ARG A 3 -19.48 -11.14 19.26
CA ARG A 3 -19.60 -11.11 17.80
C ARG A 3 -18.18 -10.93 17.28
N ASN A 4 -17.62 -11.99 16.73
CA ASN A 4 -16.30 -12.00 16.11
C ASN A 4 -16.35 -11.22 14.78
N ILE A 5 -16.49 -9.89 14.88
CA ILE A 5 -16.69 -8.96 13.76
C ILE A 5 -15.37 -8.55 13.08
N LEU A 6 -14.23 -9.01 13.59
CA LEU A 6 -12.91 -8.68 13.07
C LEU A 6 -12.43 -9.78 12.12
N THR A 7 -12.13 -9.42 10.88
CA THR A 7 -11.49 -10.31 9.90
C THR A 7 -10.13 -9.74 9.55
N ARG A 8 -9.08 -10.57 9.63
CA ARG A 8 -7.71 -10.17 9.26
C ARG A 8 -7.61 -9.97 7.74
N PHE A 9 -7.26 -8.76 7.29
CA PHE A 9 -7.19 -8.42 5.87
C PHE A 9 -5.89 -8.89 5.18
N THR A 10 -4.74 -8.68 5.80
CA THR A 10 -3.43 -9.14 5.31
C THR A 10 -3.07 -10.51 5.88
N GLN A 11 -2.24 -11.27 5.18
CA GLN A 11 -1.74 -12.57 5.63
C GLN A 11 -0.23 -12.62 5.38
N GLY A 12 0.48 -13.45 6.13
CA GLY A 12 1.93 -13.63 5.98
C GLY A 12 2.78 -12.90 7.03
N PRO A 13 4.11 -12.99 6.88
CA PRO A 13 5.09 -12.34 7.75
C PRO A 13 5.20 -10.84 7.43
N GLY A 14 5.95 -10.13 8.26
CA GLY A 14 6.24 -8.71 8.09
C GLY A 14 5.21 -7.79 8.74
N ASN A 15 5.53 -6.51 8.72
CA ASN A 15 4.69 -5.40 9.11
C ASN A 15 3.82 -4.95 7.94
N HIS A 16 2.62 -4.49 8.25
CA HIS A 16 1.70 -3.91 7.28
C HIS A 16 1.12 -2.63 7.90
N ASP A 17 1.29 -1.50 7.24
CA ASP A 17 0.90 -0.18 7.77
C ASP A 17 0.49 0.78 6.65
N SER A 18 0.21 2.04 6.99
CA SER A 18 -0.07 3.15 6.06
C SER A 18 -1.20 2.84 5.09
N VAL A 19 -2.31 2.37 5.65
CA VAL A 19 -3.49 1.93 4.92
C VAL A 19 -4.26 3.09 4.29
N ARG A 20 -4.69 2.94 3.04
CA ARG A 20 -5.59 3.88 2.34
C ARG A 20 -6.63 3.14 1.51
N TRP A 21 -7.84 3.69 1.47
CA TRP A 21 -8.87 3.27 0.53
C TRP A 21 -8.60 3.89 -0.84
N SER A 22 -8.83 3.15 -1.92
CA SER A 22 -8.95 3.77 -3.24
C SER A 22 -10.21 4.67 -3.29
N PRO A 23 -10.24 5.70 -4.15
CA PRO A 23 -11.38 6.61 -4.25
C PRO A 23 -12.70 5.92 -4.60
N ASP A 24 -12.63 4.84 -5.38
CA ASP A 24 -13.77 4.01 -5.77
C ASP A 24 -14.17 2.96 -4.69
N GLY A 25 -13.38 2.85 -3.61
CA GLY A 25 -13.58 1.88 -2.53
C GLY A 25 -13.31 0.41 -2.91
N ALA A 26 -12.85 0.14 -4.13
CA ALA A 26 -12.62 -1.22 -4.63
C ALA A 26 -11.29 -1.83 -4.15
N TRP A 27 -10.36 -1.00 -3.64
CA TRP A 27 -9.03 -1.42 -3.22
C TRP A 27 -8.65 -0.83 -1.87
N ILE A 28 -7.81 -1.57 -1.16
CA ILE A 28 -7.07 -1.09 0.00
C ILE A 28 -5.59 -1.13 -0.36
N GLY A 29 -4.96 0.04 -0.42
CA GLY A 29 -3.51 0.19 -0.51
C GLY A 29 -2.86 0.16 0.88
N TYR A 30 -1.66 -0.39 0.99
CA TYR A 30 -0.88 -0.43 2.22
C TYR A 30 0.62 -0.59 1.93
N SER A 31 1.44 -0.17 2.88
CA SER A 31 2.88 -0.39 2.87
C SER A 31 3.24 -1.66 3.65
N THR A 32 4.21 -2.43 3.19
CA THR A 32 4.65 -3.66 3.85
C THR A 32 6.11 -4.01 3.59
N ASP A 33 6.79 -4.63 4.56
CA ASP A 33 8.14 -5.19 4.45
C ASP A 33 8.16 -6.73 4.30
N ALA A 34 7.00 -7.33 3.97
CA ALA A 34 6.81 -8.78 3.91
C ALA A 34 7.74 -9.51 2.92
N ASP A 35 8.25 -8.80 1.90
CA ASP A 35 9.13 -9.31 0.84
C ASP A 35 10.49 -8.61 0.77
N GLY A 36 10.89 -7.89 1.82
CA GLY A 36 12.21 -7.24 1.93
C GLY A 36 12.10 -5.78 2.37
N PRO A 37 12.50 -4.80 1.54
CA PRO A 37 12.31 -3.39 1.88
C PRO A 37 10.81 -3.03 1.93
N TRP A 38 10.48 -1.90 2.56
CA TRP A 38 9.10 -1.44 2.55
C TRP A 38 8.66 -1.11 1.11
N ASN A 39 7.59 -1.77 0.70
CA ASN A 39 6.96 -1.68 -0.61
C ASN A 39 5.48 -1.35 -0.46
N ILE A 40 4.87 -0.82 -1.53
CA ILE A 40 3.46 -0.45 -1.55
C ILE A 40 2.72 -1.48 -2.38
N TYR A 41 1.66 -2.03 -1.79
CA TYR A 41 0.77 -3.01 -2.39
C TYR A 41 -0.68 -2.52 -2.31
N ARG A 42 -1.54 -3.07 -3.17
CA ARG A 42 -2.99 -2.93 -3.08
C ARG A 42 -3.67 -4.30 -3.07
N LYS A 43 -4.82 -4.42 -2.42
CA LYS A 43 -5.63 -5.64 -2.42
C LYS A 43 -7.10 -5.31 -2.63
N PRO A 44 -7.87 -6.11 -3.39
CA PRO A 44 -9.30 -5.87 -3.58
C PRO A 44 -10.08 -5.87 -2.25
N PHE A 45 -11.12 -5.06 -2.18
CA PHE A 45 -12.12 -5.05 -1.11
C PHE A 45 -13.52 -4.79 -1.70
N PRO A 46 -14.60 -5.41 -1.19
CA PRO A 46 -14.65 -6.45 -0.17
C PRO A 46 -14.33 -7.87 -0.71
N GLY A 47 -13.92 -7.98 -1.97
CA GLY A 47 -13.77 -9.26 -2.66
C GLY A 47 -12.54 -10.08 -2.24
N PRO A 48 -12.58 -11.42 -2.42
CA PRO A 48 -11.40 -12.25 -2.30
C PRO A 48 -10.43 -11.91 -3.43
N GLY A 49 -9.19 -11.56 -3.10
CA GLY A 49 -8.17 -11.26 -4.08
C GLY A 49 -6.77 -11.27 -3.46
N ALA A 50 -5.76 -11.54 -4.29
CA ALA A 50 -4.37 -11.43 -3.88
C ALA A 50 -3.94 -9.96 -3.79
N ALA A 51 -2.97 -9.68 -2.94
CA ALA A 51 -2.29 -8.39 -2.97
C ALA A 51 -1.49 -8.25 -4.28
N GLN A 52 -1.48 -7.05 -4.84
CA GLN A 52 -0.81 -6.68 -6.07
C GLN A 52 0.22 -5.59 -5.76
N PRO A 53 1.44 -5.67 -6.31
CA PRO A 53 2.43 -4.61 -6.13
C PRO A 53 1.95 -3.32 -6.81
N VAL A 54 2.26 -2.18 -6.20
CA VAL A 54 2.05 -0.84 -6.78
C VAL A 54 3.38 -0.11 -6.90
N VAL A 55 4.18 -0.08 -5.82
CA VAL A 55 5.54 0.47 -5.87
C VAL A 55 6.47 -0.50 -5.17
N THR A 56 7.39 -1.09 -5.93
CA THR A 56 8.40 -2.03 -5.43
C THR A 56 9.79 -1.60 -5.88
N GLY A 57 10.83 -2.15 -5.25
CA GLY A 57 12.22 -1.90 -5.66
C GLY A 57 13.18 -1.74 -4.47
N PRO A 58 14.46 -1.48 -4.74
CA PRO A 58 15.52 -1.57 -3.73
C PRO A 58 15.53 -0.42 -2.71
N VAL A 59 14.78 0.67 -2.95
CA VAL A 59 14.68 1.79 -2.01
C VAL A 59 14.15 1.28 -0.67
N PRO A 60 14.87 1.48 0.45
CA PRO A 60 14.55 0.80 1.73
C PRO A 60 13.16 1.12 2.29
N PHE A 61 12.65 2.32 2.01
CA PHE A 61 11.41 2.82 2.60
C PHE A 61 10.49 3.49 1.57
N LYS A 62 9.24 3.00 1.50
CA LYS A 62 8.17 3.55 0.66
C LYS A 62 6.85 3.54 1.45
N ASN A 63 6.29 4.72 1.69
CA ASN A 63 5.15 4.90 2.57
C ASN A 63 3.97 5.51 1.83
N LEU A 64 2.89 4.74 1.67
CA LEU A 64 1.68 5.20 1.02
C LEU A 64 1.04 6.35 1.81
N MET A 65 0.77 7.46 1.13
CA MET A 65 0.19 8.65 1.75
C MET A 65 -1.24 8.90 1.29
N ASP A 66 -1.53 8.78 0.00
CA ASP A 66 -2.89 8.95 -0.54
C ASP A 66 -3.05 8.40 -1.96
N TRP A 67 -4.28 8.37 -2.46
CA TRP A 67 -4.60 8.16 -3.87
C TRP A 67 -4.98 9.50 -4.52
N SER A 68 -4.75 9.65 -5.82
CA SER A 68 -5.35 10.76 -6.57
C SER A 68 -6.88 10.60 -6.59
N PRO A 69 -7.68 11.69 -6.64
CA PRO A 69 -9.14 11.61 -6.62
C PRO A 69 -9.75 10.80 -7.77
N ASP A 70 -9.08 10.72 -8.91
CA ASP A 70 -9.46 9.91 -10.07
C ASP A 70 -8.98 8.44 -9.99
N GLY A 71 -8.23 8.09 -8.95
CA GLY A 71 -7.69 6.76 -8.70
C GLY A 71 -6.55 6.35 -9.62
N GLN A 72 -6.02 7.24 -10.46
CA GLN A 72 -4.97 6.93 -11.43
C GLN A 72 -3.57 6.83 -10.80
N PHE A 73 -3.34 7.52 -9.68
CA PHE A 73 -2.04 7.60 -9.05
C PHE A 73 -2.12 7.38 -7.54
N VAL A 74 -0.98 6.97 -6.96
CA VAL A 74 -0.74 7.03 -5.52
C VAL A 74 0.33 8.07 -5.21
N LEU A 75 0.14 8.84 -4.15
CA LEU A 75 1.15 9.69 -3.54
C LEU A 75 1.82 8.91 -2.41
N TYR A 76 3.15 8.92 -2.38
CA TYR A 76 3.93 8.23 -1.36
C TYR A 76 5.20 9.01 -0.99
N SER A 77 5.73 8.76 0.20
CA SER A 77 7.05 9.23 0.58
C SER A 77 8.08 8.12 0.47
N ALA A 78 9.29 8.47 0.02
CA ALA A 78 10.40 7.55 -0.10
C ALA A 78 11.74 8.28 0.06
N ILE A 79 12.79 7.53 0.40
CA ILE A 79 14.15 8.07 0.43
C ILE A 79 14.61 8.27 -1.02
N GLY A 80 14.85 9.53 -1.42
CA GLY A 80 15.37 9.86 -2.74
C GLY A 80 16.88 9.66 -2.86
N GLU A 81 17.36 9.53 -4.09
CA GLU A 81 18.79 9.37 -4.35
C GLU A 81 19.52 10.71 -4.12
N GLY A 82 20.48 10.73 -3.19
CA GLY A 82 21.22 11.94 -2.84
C GLY A 82 20.42 12.95 -1.99
N THR A 83 19.21 12.60 -1.60
CA THR A 83 18.31 13.40 -0.75
C THR A 83 17.87 12.58 0.47
N ASN A 84 16.94 13.13 1.26
CA ASN A 84 16.33 12.41 2.38
C ASN A 84 14.95 11.92 1.96
N MET A 85 13.91 12.19 2.74
CA MET A 85 12.54 11.84 2.41
C MET A 85 11.95 12.84 1.42
N ASP A 86 11.58 12.34 0.24
CA ASP A 86 10.91 13.09 -0.81
C ASP A 86 9.48 12.56 -1.02
N LEU A 87 8.67 13.35 -1.72
CA LEU A 87 7.33 12.97 -2.15
C LEU A 87 7.36 12.56 -3.61
N TRP A 88 6.74 11.42 -3.90
CA TRP A 88 6.67 10.81 -5.23
C TRP A 88 5.25 10.40 -5.54
N PHE A 89 4.91 10.33 -6.83
CA PHE A 89 3.70 9.67 -7.29
C PHE A 89 4.03 8.57 -8.29
N ALA A 90 3.17 7.56 -8.34
CA ALA A 90 3.27 6.44 -9.28
C ALA A 90 1.87 6.02 -9.74
N PRO A 91 1.73 5.34 -10.90
CA PRO A 91 0.47 4.73 -11.31
C PRO A 91 -0.08 3.83 -10.21
N ALA A 92 -1.37 3.92 -9.93
CA ALA A 92 -2.00 3.15 -8.86
C ALA A 92 -2.10 1.65 -9.19
N ASP A 93 -1.89 1.26 -10.45
CA ASP A 93 -1.94 -0.10 -10.96
C ASP A 93 -0.59 -0.81 -11.13
N GLY A 94 0.51 -0.13 -10.79
CA GLY A 94 1.86 -0.69 -10.77
C GLY A 94 2.63 -0.55 -12.07
#